data_AF-A0A967SLU4-F1
#
_entry.id   AF-A0A967SLU4-F1
#
_cell.length_a   1.000
_cell.length_b   1.000
_cell.length_c   1.000
_cell.angle_alpha   90.00
_cell.angle_beta   90.00
_cell.angle_gamma   90.00
#
_symmetry.space_group_name_H-M   'P 1'
#
loop_
_entity.id
_entity.type
_entity.pdbx_description
1 polymer ?
#
loop_
_entity_poly.entity_id
_entity_poly.type
_entity_poly.pdbx_seq_one_letter_code
_entity_poly.pdbx_strand_id
1 'polypeptide(L)'
;TAEDVGEEYVDVQAQVANSRRLEQRLLELLAERTGDLDDVLAVERELARVRERIDRQEGRLRYLRDRVSMSTLTVTVHEPSPLVATYRGESVIGGAFRSMWRNFVLVVAGIIASLGFLVPLGGLAAVAWLAVRRLKRRV
;
A
#
# COMPACT_ATOMS: atom_id res chain seq x y z
N THR A 1 -6.99 11.16 8.45
CA THR A 1 -7.20 11.65 9.84
C THR A 1 -5.90 11.87 10.62
N ALA A 2 -4.74 11.32 10.24
CA ALA A 2 -3.44 11.77 10.79
C ALA A 2 -2.93 13.08 10.14
N GLU A 3 -3.23 13.27 8.84
CA GLU A 3 -2.90 14.47 8.06
C GLU A 3 -3.54 15.74 8.65
N ASP A 4 -4.83 15.66 8.98
CA ASP A 4 -5.63 16.74 9.61
C ASP A 4 -5.04 17.21 10.95
N VAL A 5 -4.58 16.27 11.79
CA VAL A 5 -3.92 16.60 13.08
C VAL A 5 -2.52 17.21 12.86
N GLY A 6 -1.83 16.79 11.79
CA GLY A 6 -0.54 17.37 11.40
C GLY A 6 -0.67 18.81 10.92
N GLU A 7 -1.68 19.11 10.10
CA GLU A 7 -2.00 20.47 9.64
C GLU A 7 -2.34 21.37 10.82
N GLU A 8 -3.24 20.95 11.71
CA GLU A 8 -3.59 21.71 12.92
C GLU A 8 -2.36 21.99 13.81
N TYR A 9 -1.45 21.01 13.95
CA TYR A 9 -0.24 21.18 14.76
C TYR A 9 0.69 22.26 14.21
N VAL A 10 0.92 22.26 12.89
CA VAL A 10 1.78 23.25 12.23
C VAL A 10 1.16 24.65 12.31
N ASP A 11 -0.15 24.77 12.12
CA ASP A 11 -0.88 26.04 12.21
C ASP A 11 -0.81 26.65 13.61
N VAL A 12 -1.09 25.86 14.65
CA VAL A 12 -1.02 26.35 16.04
C VAL A 12 0.42 26.73 16.39
N GLN A 13 1.42 25.97 15.92
CA GLN A 13 2.84 26.30 16.12
C GLN A 13 3.20 27.66 15.50
N ALA A 14 2.72 27.94 14.29
CA ALA A 14 2.92 29.23 13.63
C ALA A 14 2.27 30.39 14.41
N GLN A 15 1.08 30.19 14.96
CA GLN A 15 0.40 31.18 15.79
C GLN A 15 1.13 31.48 17.10
N VAL A 16 1.68 30.46 17.77
CA VAL A 16 2.51 30.65 18.97
C VAL A 16 3.76 31.46 18.64
N ALA A 17 4.46 31.11 17.55
CA ALA A 17 5.66 31.83 17.13
C ALA A 17 5.37 33.31 16.83
N ASN A 18 4.23 33.62 16.20
CA ASN A 18 3.80 34.99 15.97
C ASN A 18 3.47 35.71 17.30
N SER A 19 2.73 35.07 18.19
CA SER A 19 2.38 35.65 19.49
C SER A 19 3.61 35.94 20.35
N ARG A 20 4.63 35.08 20.34
CA ARG A 20 5.91 35.34 21.04
C ARG A 20 6.68 36.51 20.46
N ARG A 21 6.65 36.72 19.14
CA ARG A 21 7.25 37.93 18.52
C ARG A 21 6.51 39.19 18.96
N LEU A 22 5.18 39.14 19.05
CA LEU A 22 4.40 40.25 19.57
C LEU A 22 4.73 40.52 21.04
N GLU A 23 4.84 39.47 21.87
CA GLU A 23 5.26 39.58 23.26
C GLU A 23 6.61 40.29 23.39
N GLN A 24 7.62 39.87 22.61
CA GLN A 24 8.94 40.50 22.59
C GLN A 24 8.86 41.98 22.22
N ARG A 25 8.08 42.33 21.19
CA ARG A 25 7.90 43.71 20.78
C ARG A 25 7.21 44.56 21.85
N LEU A 26 6.25 44.00 22.59
CA LEU A 26 5.60 44.69 23.70
C LEU A 26 6.58 44.91 24.87
N LEU A 27 7.44 43.94 25.15
CA LEU A 27 8.50 44.07 26.14
C LEU A 27 9.54 45.13 25.75
N GLU A 28 9.95 45.19 24.49
CA GLU A 28 10.82 46.24 23.96
C GLU A 28 10.17 47.62 24.10
N LEU A 29 8.89 47.75 23.76
CA LEU A 29 8.14 48.99 23.96
C LEU A 29 8.09 49.42 25.43
N LEU A 30 7.93 48.48 26.38
CA LEU A 30 7.99 48.77 27.82
C LEU A 30 9.39 49.19 28.26
N ALA A 31 10.44 48.59 27.70
CA ALA A 31 11.83 48.91 28.04
C ALA A 31 12.26 50.29 27.50
N GLU A 32 11.77 50.70 26.33
CA GLU A 32 12.11 51.97 25.69
C GLU A 32 11.20 53.13 26.16
N ARG A 33 10.00 52.85 26.66
CA ARG A 33 9.04 53.87 27.10
C ARG A 33 9.37 54.42 28.49
N THR A 34 9.65 55.72 28.52
CA THR A 34 9.67 56.59 29.72
C THR A 34 8.43 57.51 29.79
N GLY A 35 7.34 57.11 29.12
CA GLY A 35 6.12 57.90 28.96
C GLY A 35 5.14 57.81 30.14
N ASP A 36 3.93 58.34 29.93
CA ASP A 36 2.86 58.45 30.93
C ASP A 36 2.41 57.09 31.49
N LEU A 37 1.99 57.05 32.76
CA LEU A 37 1.65 55.81 33.47
C LEU A 37 0.51 55.04 32.78
N ASP A 38 -0.43 55.76 32.19
CA ASP A 38 -1.58 55.16 31.47
C ASP A 38 -1.15 54.36 30.23
N ASP A 39 -0.12 54.82 29.51
CA ASP A 39 0.42 54.10 28.35
C ASP A 39 1.11 52.80 28.77
N VAL A 40 1.85 52.84 29.89
CA VAL A 40 2.52 51.65 30.46
C VAL A 40 1.49 50.62 30.89
N LEU A 41 0.44 51.04 31.61
CA LEU A 41 -0.65 50.16 32.03
C LEU A 41 -1.41 49.57 30.85
N ALA A 42 -1.56 50.31 29.75
CA ALA A 42 -2.20 49.79 28.53
C ALA A 42 -1.36 48.66 27.89
N VAL A 43 -0.05 48.85 27.79
CA VAL A 43 0.87 47.84 27.22
C VAL A 43 0.95 46.61 28.11
N GLU A 44 1.03 46.76 29.44
CA GLU A 44 1.00 45.65 30.40
C GLU A 44 -0.28 44.80 30.28
N ARG A 45 -1.44 45.44 30.11
CA ARG A 45 -2.70 44.72 29.89
C ARG A 45 -2.68 43.93 28.58
N GLU A 46 -2.12 44.49 27.51
CA GLU A 46 -1.97 43.78 26.24
C GLU A 46 -0.98 42.63 26.35
N LEU A 47 0.15 42.83 27.04
CA LEU A 47 1.14 41.80 27.30
C LEU A 47 0.54 40.62 28.06
N ALA A 48 -0.27 40.89 29.09
CA ALA A 48 -0.99 39.86 29.83
C ALA A 48 -1.94 39.06 28.93
N ARG A 49 -2.70 39.73 28.03
CA ARG A 49 -3.57 39.06 27.04
C ARG A 49 -2.78 38.18 26.08
N VAL A 50 -1.64 38.66 25.59
CA VAL A 50 -0.78 37.89 24.67
C VAL A 50 -0.21 36.66 25.36
N ARG A 51 0.26 36.78 26.61
CA ARG A 51 0.75 35.65 27.41
C ARG A 51 -0.32 34.59 27.64
N GLU A 52 -1.53 34.99 28.04
CA GLU A 52 -2.65 34.07 28.19
C GLU A 52 -2.96 33.32 26.88
N ARG A 53 -2.87 34.01 25.73
CA ARG A 53 -3.04 33.37 24.43
C ARG A 53 -1.94 32.35 24.13
N ILE A 54 -0.68 32.69 24.41
CA ILE A 54 0.46 31.78 24.25
C ILE A 54 0.26 30.53 25.11
N ASP A 55 -0.06 30.69 26.40
CA ASP A 55 -0.25 29.56 27.32
C ASP A 55 -1.34 28.61 26.86
N ARG A 56 -2.47 29.16 26.37
CA ARG A 56 -3.56 28.36 25.81
C ARG A 56 -3.13 27.59 24.56
N GLN A 57 -2.41 28.24 23.64
CA GLN A 57 -1.94 27.61 22.41
C GLN A 57 -0.86 26.54 22.68
N GLU A 58 0.04 26.78 23.63
CA GLU A 58 1.03 25.79 24.08
C GLU A 58 0.38 24.59 24.78
N GLY A 59 -0.70 24.82 25.54
CA GLY A 59 -1.57 23.75 26.04
C GLY A 59 -2.15 22.90 24.91
N ARG A 60 -2.66 23.53 23.84
CA ARG A 60 -3.19 22.82 22.66
C ARG A 60 -2.12 21.99 21.94
N LEU A 61 -0.90 22.53 21.77
CA LEU A 61 0.21 21.79 21.17
C LEU A 61 0.58 20.53 21.97
N ARG A 62 0.61 20.62 23.31
CA ARG A 62 0.84 19.45 24.18
C ARG A 62 -0.24 18.39 23.99
N TYR A 63 -1.51 18.80 23.99
CA TYR A 63 -2.63 17.91 23.76
C TYR A 63 -2.56 17.19 22.40
N LEU A 64 -2.27 17.92 21.31
CA LEU A 64 -2.13 17.33 19.97
C LEU A 64 -0.96 16.35 19.92
N ARG A 65 0.17 16.67 20.57
CA ARG A 65 1.35 15.80 20.64
C ARG A 65 1.06 14.49 21.37
N ASP A 66 0.36 14.55 22.51
CA ASP A 66 0.00 13.37 23.30
C ASP A 66 -1.03 12.50 22.55
N ARG A 67 -1.89 13.11 21.74
CA ARG A 67 -2.85 12.37 20.91
C ARG A 67 -2.19 11.61 19.76
N VAL A 68 -1.13 12.16 19.17
CA VAL A 68 -0.34 11.47 18.14
C VAL A 68 0.50 10.34 18.74
N SER A 69 1.06 10.50 19.94
CA SER A 69 1.87 9.46 20.58
C SER A 69 1.05 8.22 20.98
N MET A 70 -0.24 8.40 21.29
CA MET A 70 -1.17 7.32 21.63
C MET A 70 -1.82 6.65 20.41
N SER A 71 -1.53 7.12 19.19
CA SER A 71 -2.10 6.57 17.95
C SER A 71 -1.33 5.34 17.47
N THR A 72 -1.98 4.17 17.40
CA THR A 72 -1.43 2.93 16.82
C THR A 72 -1.23 3.08 15.30
N LEU A 73 0.02 2.99 14.85
CA LEU A 73 0.38 3.10 13.42
C LEU A 73 0.32 1.71 12.78
N THR A 74 -0.75 1.41 12.04
CA THR A 74 -0.89 0.14 11.29
C THR A 74 -0.23 0.27 9.92
N VAL A 75 0.96 -0.32 9.76
CA VAL A 75 1.66 -0.43 8.47
C VAL A 75 1.27 -1.74 7.81
N THR A 76 0.64 -1.68 6.64
CA THR A 76 0.34 -2.86 5.82
C THR A 76 1.29 -2.88 4.63
N VAL A 77 2.19 -3.87 4.61
CA VAL A 77 3.13 -4.11 3.50
C VAL A 77 2.56 -5.24 2.64
N HIS A 78 2.39 -4.98 1.35
CA HIS A 78 2.01 -5.99 0.36
C HIS A 78 3.20 -6.27 -0.56
N GLU A 79 3.73 -7.49 -0.48
CA GLU A 79 4.73 -7.98 -1.42
C GLU A 79 4.03 -8.34 -2.75
N PRO A 80 4.52 -7.86 -3.91
CA PRO A 80 3.95 -8.24 -5.19
C PRO A 80 4.07 -9.76 -5.40
N SER A 81 2.98 -10.37 -5.89
CA SER A 81 2.92 -11.82 -6.11
C SER A 81 4.06 -12.28 -7.04
N PRO A 82 4.85 -13.29 -6.66
CA PRO A 82 5.95 -13.75 -7.50
C PRO A 82 5.39 -14.36 -8.80
N LEU A 83 5.95 -13.94 -9.94
CA LEU A 83 5.57 -14.42 -11.28
C LEU A 83 5.82 -15.93 -11.48
N VAL A 84 6.50 -16.57 -10.53
CA VAL A 84 6.71 -18.02 -10.46
C VAL A 84 6.38 -18.43 -9.04
N ALA A 85 5.51 -19.42 -8.86
CA ALA A 85 5.19 -19.98 -7.55
C ALA A 85 6.44 -20.59 -6.91
N THR A 86 7.23 -19.76 -6.25
CA THR A 86 8.39 -20.17 -5.47
C THR A 86 7.86 -20.78 -4.18
N TYR A 87 7.62 -22.09 -4.21
CA TYR A 87 7.43 -22.85 -2.98
C TYR A 87 8.73 -22.77 -2.17
N ARG A 88 8.65 -22.11 -1.01
CA ARG A 88 9.74 -21.99 -0.04
C ARG A 88 10.19 -23.40 0.37
N GLY A 89 11.37 -23.80 -0.09
CA GLY A 89 12.04 -25.04 0.32
C GLY A 89 12.14 -26.14 -0.74
N GLU A 90 11.60 -25.96 -1.95
CA GLU A 90 11.76 -26.94 -3.03
C GLU A 90 12.71 -26.40 -4.11
N SER A 91 13.65 -27.24 -4.56
CA SER A 91 14.62 -26.81 -5.58
C SER A 91 13.88 -26.44 -6.87
N VAL A 92 14.13 -25.22 -7.38
CA VAL A 92 13.52 -24.69 -8.61
C VAL A 92 13.68 -25.69 -9.77
N ILE A 93 14.84 -26.36 -9.82
CA ILE A 93 15.17 -27.38 -10.82
C ILE A 93 14.33 -28.66 -10.60
N GLY A 94 14.13 -29.09 -9.35
CA GLY A 94 13.33 -30.27 -9.03
C GLY A 94 11.84 -30.11 -9.36
N GLY A 95 11.29 -28.93 -9.04
CA GLY A 95 9.91 -28.59 -9.40
C GLY A 95 9.70 -28.54 -10.92
N ALA A 96 10.64 -27.92 -11.65
CA ALA A 96 10.61 -27.87 -13.12
C ALA A 96 10.72 -29.28 -13.74
N PHE A 97 11.61 -30.13 -13.25
CA PHE A 97 11.79 -31.49 -13.74
C PHE A 97 10.54 -32.35 -13.53
N ARG A 98 9.90 -32.26 -12.36
CA ARG A 98 8.65 -33.00 -12.09
C ARG A 98 7.50 -32.54 -12.98
N SER A 99 7.42 -31.25 -13.26
CA SER A 99 6.42 -30.68 -14.17
C SER A 99 6.64 -31.16 -15.61
N MET A 100 7.90 -31.13 -16.08
CA MET A 100 8.30 -31.65 -17.38
C MET A 100 7.96 -33.14 -17.53
N TRP A 101 8.28 -33.95 -16.51
CA TRP A 101 8.00 -35.39 -16.51
C TRP A 101 6.50 -35.69 -16.62
N ARG A 102 5.67 -34.98 -15.85
CA ARG A 102 4.21 -35.12 -15.93
C ARG A 102 3.68 -34.78 -17.31
N ASN A 103 4.15 -33.68 -17.91
CA ASN A 103 3.73 -33.28 -19.25
C ASN A 103 4.16 -34.30 -20.31
N PHE A 104 5.37 -34.85 -20.19
CA PHE A 104 5.84 -35.92 -21.07
C PHE A 104 4.94 -37.16 -20.99
N VAL A 105 4.63 -37.64 -19.78
CA VAL A 105 3.74 -38.79 -19.57
C VAL A 105 2.35 -38.52 -20.15
N LEU A 106 1.82 -37.30 -20.00
CA LEU A 106 0.53 -36.92 -20.58
C LEU A 106 0.52 -37.00 -22.10
N VAL A 107 1.58 -36.52 -22.78
CA VAL A 107 1.70 -36.61 -24.24
C VAL A 107 1.77 -38.08 -24.68
N VAL A 108 2.59 -38.89 -24.02
CA VAL A 108 2.72 -40.33 -24.33
C VAL A 108 1.38 -41.05 -24.11
N ALA A 109 0.71 -40.80 -22.99
CA ALA A 109 -0.61 -41.37 -22.71
C ALA A 109 -1.65 -40.94 -23.76
N GLY A 110 -1.61 -39.69 -24.21
CA GLY A 110 -2.47 -39.18 -25.29
C GLY A 110 -2.24 -39.92 -26.61
N ILE A 111 -0.99 -40.18 -26.98
CA ILE A 111 -0.65 -40.97 -28.18
C ILE A 111 -1.22 -42.39 -28.05
N ILE A 112 -0.99 -43.07 -26.92
CA ILE A 112 -1.52 -44.42 -26.67
C ILE A 112 -3.06 -44.43 -26.74
N ALA A 113 -3.72 -43.46 -26.10
CA ALA A 113 -5.17 -43.34 -26.12
C ALA A 113 -5.70 -43.13 -27.55
N SER A 114 -5.02 -42.30 -28.36
CA SER A 114 -5.41 -42.06 -29.76
C SER A 114 -5.32 -43.32 -30.63
N LEU A 115 -4.32 -44.18 -30.39
CA LEU A 115 -4.19 -45.48 -31.06
C LEU A 115 -5.40 -46.38 -30.78
N GLY A 116 -5.93 -46.34 -29.56
CA GLY A 116 -7.15 -47.06 -29.18
C GLY A 116 -8.38 -46.69 -30.03
N PHE A 117 -8.44 -45.46 -30.52
CA PHE A 117 -9.51 -44.99 -31.41
C PHE A 117 -9.19 -45.17 -32.91
N LEU A 118 -7.94 -44.97 -33.31
CA LEU A 118 -7.49 -45.02 -34.71
C LEU A 118 -7.48 -46.44 -35.29
N VAL A 119 -7.06 -47.45 -34.51
CA VAL A 119 -6.99 -48.84 -34.95
C VAL A 119 -8.34 -49.41 -35.39
N PRO A 120 -9.44 -49.30 -34.61
CA PRO A 120 -10.74 -49.82 -35.04
C PRO A 120 -11.31 -49.05 -36.24
N LEU A 121 -11.12 -47.72 -36.32
CA LEU A 121 -11.54 -46.92 -37.48
C LEU A 121 -10.79 -47.31 -38.76
N GLY A 122 -9.48 -47.46 -38.69
CA GLY A 122 -8.65 -47.91 -39.82
C GLY A 122 -9.01 -49.33 -40.27
N GLY A 123 -9.26 -50.24 -39.32
CA GLY A 123 -9.73 -51.60 -39.60
C GLY A 123 -11.07 -51.63 -40.31
N LEU A 124 -12.05 -50.85 -39.84
CA LEU A 124 -13.37 -50.72 -40.49
C LEU A 124 -13.25 -50.15 -41.90
N ALA A 125 -12.44 -49.11 -42.10
CA ALA A 125 -12.19 -48.54 -43.42
C ALA A 125 -11.54 -49.56 -44.38
N ALA A 126 -10.58 -50.35 -43.90
CA ALA A 126 -9.94 -51.40 -44.69
C ALA A 126 -10.92 -52.52 -45.09
N VAL A 127 -11.80 -52.94 -44.18
CA VAL A 127 -12.85 -53.94 -44.46
C VAL A 127 -13.86 -53.40 -45.47
N ALA A 128 -14.33 -52.16 -45.30
CA ALA A 128 -15.24 -51.50 -46.26
C ALA A 128 -14.60 -51.39 -47.65
N TRP A 129 -13.32 -51.01 -47.72
CA TRP A 129 -12.58 -50.95 -48.98
C TRP A 129 -12.45 -52.33 -49.66
N LEU A 130 -12.13 -53.37 -48.91
CA LEU A 130 -12.07 -54.75 -49.43
C LEU A 130 -13.44 -55.23 -49.92
N ALA A 131 -14.52 -54.93 -49.21
CA ALA A 131 -15.89 -55.27 -49.62
C ALA A 131 -16.28 -54.59 -50.94
N VAL A 132 -16.02 -53.28 -51.07
CA VAL A 132 -16.27 -52.53 -52.32
C VAL A 132 -15.42 -53.10 -53.47
N ARG A 133 -14.15 -53.42 -53.23
CA ARG A 133 -13.26 -54.00 -54.24
C ARG A 133 -13.70 -55.40 -54.68
N ARG A 134 -14.28 -56.21 -53.78
CA ARG A 134 -14.83 -57.53 -54.13
C ARG A 134 -16.15 -57.43 -54.90
N LEU A 135 -17.01 -56.46 -54.59
CA LEU A 135 -18.25 -56.23 -55.35
C LEU A 135 -17.96 -55.75 -56.78
N LYS A 136 -17.03 -54.81 -56.95
CA LYS A 136 -16.61 -54.31 -58.28
C LYS A 136 -15.86 -55.33 -59.15
N ARG A 137 -15.44 -56.47 -58.60
CA ARG A 137 -14.81 -57.58 -59.36
C ARG A 137 -15.80 -58.66 -59.79
N ARG A 138 -17.06 -58.59 -59.32
CA ARG A 138 -18.13 -59.54 -59.66
C ARG A 138 -19.18 -58.96 -60.63
N VAL A 139 -19.01 -57.70 -61.03
CA VAL A 139 -19.72 -57.03 -62.13
C VAL A 139 -18.74 -56.91 -63.28
#